data_AF-A0A7R9CQ66-F1
#
_entry.id   AF-A0A7R9CQ66-F1
#
_cell.length_a   1.000
_cell.length_b   1.000
_cell.length_c   1.000
_cell.angle_alpha   90.00
_cell.angle_beta   90.00
_cell.angle_gamma   90.00
#
_symmetry.space_group_name_H-M   'P 1'
#
loop_
_entity.id
_entity.type
_entity.pdbx_description
1 polymer ?
#
loop_
_entity_poly.entity_id
_entity_poly.type
_entity_poly.pdbx_seq_one_letter_code
_entity_poly.pdbx_strand_id
1 'polypeptide(L)'
;MLPSVNCMYYLVMVLTKHLLLYRLSSILFELVPACFADVVPYIRSGKHKNVDMYIKAKKFNGMVAYFSNREWKFHDANMGALLRKTSPEDHDVFHFDVRSIVWKDYLYEYVKGVRTYLVKEPLDTLPQARKNYQR
;
A
#
# COMPACT_ATOMS: atom_id res chain seq x y z
N MET A 1 6.44 -0.83 12.48
CA MET A 1 6.25 -1.25 11.07
C MET A 1 6.17 -2.77 10.99
N LEU A 2 5.39 -3.31 10.04
CA LEU A 2 5.20 -4.76 9.81
C LEU A 2 5.81 -5.15 8.45
N PRO A 3 7.16 -5.23 8.34
CA PRO A 3 7.83 -5.52 7.06
C PRO A 3 7.62 -6.99 6.64
N SER A 4 7.54 -7.27 5.34
CA SER A 4 7.52 -8.64 4.80
C SER A 4 8.92 -9.26 4.83
N VAL A 5 8.99 -10.58 5.02
CA VAL A 5 10.28 -11.31 4.98
C VAL A 5 10.90 -11.24 3.59
N ASN A 6 10.05 -11.21 2.55
CA ASN A 6 10.43 -11.18 1.14
C ASN A 6 10.64 -9.76 0.60
N CYS A 7 10.64 -8.75 1.47
CA CYS A 7 10.86 -7.36 1.08
C CYS A 7 12.33 -7.19 0.65
N MET A 8 12.58 -6.99 -0.65
CA MET A 8 13.93 -6.79 -1.19
C MET A 8 14.42 -5.34 -1.03
N TYR A 9 13.52 -4.36 -1.03
CA TYR A 9 13.83 -2.93 -0.92
C TYR A 9 12.79 -2.21 -0.06
N TYR A 10 13.21 -1.11 0.57
CA TYR A 10 12.31 -0.21 1.27
C TYR A 10 11.19 0.26 0.33
N LEU A 11 9.93 0.09 0.74
CA LEU A 11 8.78 0.68 0.04
C LEU A 11 8.84 2.20 0.17
N VAL A 12 9.53 2.86 -0.76
CA VAL A 12 9.54 4.31 -0.88
C VAL A 12 8.45 4.70 -1.87
N MET A 13 7.49 5.51 -1.42
CA MET A 13 6.47 6.10 -2.29
C MET A 13 6.71 7.59 -2.35
N VAL A 14 6.95 8.10 -3.56
CA VAL A 14 7.06 9.55 -3.82
C VAL A 14 5.90 9.96 -4.70
N LEU A 15 5.04 10.84 -4.18
CA LEU A 15 3.91 11.39 -4.92
C LEU A 15 4.32 12.73 -5.54
N THR A 16 4.01 12.92 -6.82
CA THR A 16 4.30 14.15 -7.54
C THR A 16 3.07 14.61 -8.31
N LYS A 17 2.90 15.93 -8.38
CA LYS A 17 1.82 16.58 -9.14
C LYS A 17 2.13 16.66 -10.64
N HIS A 18 3.41 16.59 -11.02
CA HIS A 18 3.85 16.80 -12.40
C HIS A 18 4.06 15.48 -13.14
N LEU A 19 3.30 15.27 -14.20
CA LEU A 19 3.35 14.04 -15.00
C LEU A 19 4.72 13.79 -15.64
N LEU A 20 5.40 14.84 -16.08
CA LEU A 20 6.73 14.72 -16.68
C LEU A 20 7.78 14.28 -15.66
N LEU A 21 7.77 14.89 -14.47
CA LEU A 21 8.64 14.50 -13.38
C LEU A 21 8.36 13.05 -12.95
N TYR A 22 7.09 12.66 -12.83
CA TYR A 22 6.70 11.28 -12.56
C TYR A 22 7.27 10.29 -13.60
N ARG A 23 7.13 10.59 -14.89
CA ARG A 23 7.61 9.72 -15.97
C ARG A 23 9.13 9.59 -15.95
N LEU A 24 9.85 10.71 -15.81
CA LEU A 24 11.30 10.72 -15.73
C LEU A 24 11.79 9.95 -14.51
N SER A 25 11.24 10.21 -13.33
CA SER A 25 11.61 9.51 -12.09
C SER A 25 11.31 8.00 -12.18
N SER A 26 10.17 7.60 -12.73
CA SER A 26 9.81 6.19 -12.91
C SER A 26 10.77 5.48 -13.86
N ILE A 27 11.21 6.13 -14.94
CA ILE A 27 12.21 5.53 -15.84
C ILE A 27 13.58 5.46 -15.15
N LEU A 28 14.05 6.56 -14.58
CA LEU A 28 15.41 6.69 -14.04
C LEU A 28 15.63 5.89 -12.76
N PHE A 29 14.65 5.83 -11.87
CA PHE A 29 14.79 5.21 -10.55
C PHE A 29 14.11 3.85 -10.42
N GLU A 30 13.22 3.46 -11.34
CA GLU A 30 12.56 2.15 -11.29
C GLU A 30 12.97 1.26 -12.48
N LEU A 31 12.77 1.71 -13.72
CA LEU A 31 13.04 0.89 -14.91
C LEU A 31 14.53 0.66 -15.15
N VAL A 32 15.34 1.73 -15.14
CA VAL A 32 16.78 1.63 -15.40
C VAL A 32 17.47 0.71 -14.39
N PRO A 33 17.27 0.86 -13.06
CA PRO A 33 17.82 -0.08 -12.08
C PRO A 33 17.30 -1.51 -12.25
N ALA A 34 16.02 -1.69 -12.60
CA ALA A 34 15.46 -3.02 -12.85
C ALA A 34 16.13 -3.72 -14.04
N CYS A 35 16.37 -2.99 -15.14
CA CYS A 35 17.10 -3.50 -16.29
C CYS A 35 18.54 -3.91 -15.91
N PHE A 36 19.25 -3.08 -15.16
CA PHE A 36 20.61 -3.40 -14.68
C PHE A 36 20.63 -4.64 -13.76
N ALA A 37 19.66 -4.75 -12.85
CA ALA A 37 19.54 -5.89 -11.94
C ALA A 37 19.25 -7.22 -12.67
N ASP A 38 18.59 -7.15 -13.83
CA ASP A 38 18.24 -8.33 -14.63
C ASP A 38 19.31 -8.74 -15.65
N VAL A 39 20.38 -7.97 -15.89
CA VAL A 39 21.42 -8.31 -16.89
C VAL A 39 22.01 -9.71 -16.64
N VAL A 40 22.49 -9.98 -15.43
CA VAL A 40 23.12 -11.28 -15.10
C VAL A 40 22.10 -12.43 -15.06
N PRO A 41 20.94 -12.31 -14.39
CA PRO A 41 19.89 -13.32 -14.44
C PRO A 41 19.39 -13.64 -15.85
N TYR A 42 19.29 -12.63 -16.72
CA TYR A 42 18.87 -12.78 -18.10
C TYR A 42 19.90 -13.56 -18.91
N ILE A 43 21.19 -13.22 -18.81
CA ILE A 43 22.25 -13.97 -19.51
C ILE A 43 22.30 -15.44 -19.07
N ARG A 44 22.13 -15.70 -17.76
CA ARG A 44 22.23 -17.06 -17.20
C ARG A 44 20.99 -17.93 -17.43
N SER A 45 19.80 -17.32 -17.44
CA SER A 45 18.55 -18.07 -17.35
C SER A 45 17.40 -17.52 -18.19
N GLY A 46 17.63 -16.44 -18.94
CA GLY A 46 16.61 -15.73 -19.71
C GLY A 46 15.58 -14.98 -18.86
N LYS A 47 15.73 -14.94 -17.53
CA LYS A 47 14.72 -14.39 -16.61
C LYS A 47 14.96 -12.89 -16.38
N HIS A 48 13.88 -12.10 -16.48
CA HIS A 48 13.85 -10.66 -16.24
C HIS A 48 12.86 -10.30 -15.11
N LYS A 49 13.14 -10.78 -13.90
CA LYS A 49 12.21 -10.71 -12.76
C LYS A 49 11.93 -9.28 -12.30
N ASN A 50 12.94 -8.42 -12.33
CA ASN A 50 12.81 -7.04 -11.85
C ASN A 50 12.04 -6.18 -12.87
N VAL A 51 12.26 -6.37 -14.16
CA VAL A 51 11.49 -5.71 -15.22
C VAL A 51 10.03 -6.18 -15.19
N ASP A 52 9.77 -7.47 -14.98
CA ASP A 52 8.40 -7.99 -14.79
C ASP A 52 7.69 -7.35 -13.59
N MET A 53 8.43 -7.17 -12.48
CA MET A 53 7.92 -6.49 -11.29
C MET A 53 7.57 -5.03 -11.60
N TYR A 54 8.45 -4.31 -12.30
CA TYR A 54 8.19 -2.94 -12.74
C TYR A 54 6.92 -2.85 -13.61
N ILE A 55 6.75 -3.73 -14.59
CA ILE A 55 5.57 -3.74 -15.46
C ILE A 55 4.29 -3.96 -14.64
N LYS A 56 4.31 -4.90 -13.68
CA LYS A 56 3.19 -5.15 -12.76
C LYS A 56 2.88 -3.92 -11.92
N ALA A 57 3.90 -3.27 -11.36
CA ALA A 57 3.74 -2.04 -10.59
C ALA A 57 3.16 -0.90 -11.42
N LYS A 58 3.59 -0.71 -12.68
CA LYS A 58 3.02 0.31 -13.58
C LYS A 58 1.57 0.03 -13.94
N LYS A 59 1.20 -1.23 -14.19
CA LYS A 59 -0.20 -1.62 -14.41
C LYS A 59 -1.05 -1.30 -13.19
N PHE A 60 -0.58 -1.68 -11.99
CA PHE A 60 -1.27 -1.37 -10.74
C PHE A 60 -1.44 0.14 -10.54
N ASN A 61 -0.36 0.91 -10.71
CA ASN A 61 -0.40 2.37 -10.63
C ASN A 61 -1.42 2.97 -11.60
N GLY A 62 -1.52 2.44 -12.84
CA GLY A 62 -2.52 2.86 -13.80
C GLY A 62 -3.96 2.60 -13.34
N MET A 63 -4.22 1.46 -12.71
CA MET A 63 -5.55 1.13 -12.16
C MET A 63 -5.93 2.03 -10.99
N VAL A 64 -5.00 2.30 -10.06
CA VAL A 64 -5.30 3.11 -8.87
C VAL A 64 -5.26 4.62 -9.13
N ALA A 65 -4.64 5.06 -10.23
CA ALA A 65 -4.49 6.48 -10.55
C ALA A 65 -5.82 7.22 -10.63
N TYR A 66 -6.88 6.57 -11.14
CA TYR A 66 -8.21 7.18 -11.20
C TYR A 66 -8.74 7.56 -9.82
N PHE A 67 -8.58 6.66 -8.84
CA PHE A 67 -9.07 6.85 -7.48
C PHE A 67 -8.15 7.76 -6.67
N SER A 68 -6.84 7.63 -6.87
CA SER A 68 -5.83 8.29 -6.03
C SER A 68 -5.54 9.74 -6.42
N ASN A 69 -5.71 10.09 -7.70
CA ASN A 69 -5.36 11.44 -8.20
C ASN A 69 -6.57 12.37 -8.33
N ARG A 70 -7.74 11.96 -7.84
CA ARG A 70 -8.96 12.76 -7.87
C ARG A 70 -9.37 13.13 -6.46
N GLU A 71 -9.91 14.32 -6.32
CA GLU A 71 -10.59 14.71 -5.10
C GLU A 71 -12.01 14.15 -5.10
N TRP A 72 -12.38 13.52 -4.00
CA TRP A 72 -13.70 12.96 -3.79
C TRP A 72 -14.41 13.76 -2.71
N LYS A 73 -15.51 14.42 -3.09
CA LYS A 73 -16.37 15.14 -2.14
C LYS A 73 -17.52 14.24 -1.74
N PHE A 74 -17.45 13.69 -0.54
CA PHE A 74 -18.53 12.91 0.06
C PHE A 74 -19.44 13.82 0.87
N HIS A 75 -20.75 13.71 0.65
CA HIS A 75 -21.76 14.42 1.44
C HIS A 75 -22.30 13.47 2.50
N ASP A 76 -22.19 13.84 3.77
CA ASP A 76 -22.52 12.97 4.92
C ASP A 76 -23.73 13.48 5.73
N ALA A 77 -24.48 14.44 5.21
CA ALA A 77 -25.59 15.10 5.92
C ALA A 77 -26.61 14.11 6.50
N ASN A 78 -26.93 13.04 5.75
CA ASN A 78 -27.85 11.98 6.20
C ASN A 78 -27.25 11.16 7.35
N MET A 79 -25.95 10.85 7.30
CA MET A 79 -25.26 10.12 8.36
C MET A 79 -25.24 10.94 9.65
N GLY A 80 -24.93 12.24 9.55
CA GLY A 80 -24.98 13.14 10.69
C GLY A 80 -26.39 13.33 11.25
N ALA A 81 -27.41 13.36 10.40
CA ALA A 81 -28.81 13.42 10.84
C ALA A 81 -29.25 12.13 11.53
N LEU A 82 -28.84 10.97 11.02
CA LEU A 82 -29.09 9.68 11.66
C LEU A 82 -28.43 9.61 13.03
N LEU A 83 -27.17 10.04 13.12
CA LEU A 83 -26.42 10.04 14.37
C LEU A 83 -27.09 10.89 15.46
N ARG A 84 -27.66 12.05 15.10
CA ARG A 84 -28.38 12.91 16.05
C ARG A 84 -29.73 12.35 16.50
N LYS A 85 -30.33 11.44 15.71
CA LYS A 85 -31.66 10.88 15.95
C LYS A 85 -31.63 9.55 16.71
N THR A 86 -30.49 8.88 16.76
CA THR A 86 -30.28 7.59 17.42
C THR A 86 -29.91 7.80 18.89
N SER A 87 -30.38 6.92 19.77
CA SER A 87 -30.11 7.02 21.20
C SER A 87 -28.66 6.63 21.52
N PRO A 88 -28.07 7.09 22.63
CA PRO A 88 -26.74 6.67 23.07
C PRO A 88 -26.51 5.16 23.04
N GLU A 89 -27.52 4.38 23.43
CA GLU A 89 -27.48 2.92 23.43
C GLU A 89 -27.33 2.35 22.02
N ASP A 90 -27.99 2.94 21.01
CA ASP A 90 -27.88 2.52 19.61
C ASP A 90 -26.47 2.82 19.05
N HIS A 91 -25.81 3.88 19.50
CA HIS A 91 -24.43 4.20 19.09
C HIS A 91 -23.43 3.16 19.61
N ASP A 92 -23.68 2.62 20.80
CA ASP A 92 -22.84 1.59 21.41
C ASP A 92 -23.04 0.22 20.74
N VAL A 93 -24.25 -0.07 20.25
CA VAL A 93 -24.54 -1.30 19.52
C VAL A 93 -24.08 -1.22 18.06
N PHE A 94 -24.23 -0.05 17.42
CA PHE A 94 -23.88 0.18 16.02
C PHE A 94 -22.78 1.23 15.89
N HIS A 95 -21.54 0.77 15.71
CA HIS A 95 -20.38 1.63 15.50
C HIS A 95 -20.31 2.16 14.06
N PHE A 96 -21.14 3.15 13.73
CA PHE A 96 -21.13 3.82 12.41
C PHE A 96 -20.55 5.24 12.45
N ASP A 97 -20.23 5.79 13.62
CA ASP A 97 -19.53 7.07 13.73
C ASP A 97 -18.04 6.92 13.38
N VAL A 98 -17.68 7.31 12.16
CA VAL A 98 -16.30 7.30 11.66
C VAL A 98 -15.35 8.14 12.51
N ARG A 99 -15.85 9.16 13.23
CA ARG A 99 -15.03 10.04 14.08
C ARG A 99 -14.53 9.34 15.34
N SER A 100 -15.20 8.26 15.76
CA SER A 100 -14.79 7.45 16.90
C SER A 100 -13.59 6.55 16.59
N ILE A 101 -13.24 6.38 15.30
CA ILE A 101 -12.19 5.48 14.87
C ILE A 101 -10.82 6.06 15.23
N VAL A 102 -10.08 5.34 16.08
CA VAL A 102 -8.64 5.58 16.27
C VAL A 102 -7.90 5.02 15.06
N TRP A 103 -7.76 5.85 14.03
CA TRP A 103 -7.23 5.46 12.71
C TRP A 103 -5.88 4.73 12.77
N LYS A 104 -5.01 5.13 13.69
CA LYS A 104 -3.70 4.51 13.87
C LYS A 104 -3.81 3.02 14.23
N ASP A 105 -4.70 2.70 15.18
CA ASP A 105 -4.86 1.34 15.70
C ASP A 105 -5.64 0.49 14.69
N TYR A 106 -6.68 1.08 14.10
CA TYR A 106 -7.42 0.44 13.01
C TYR A 106 -6.51 0.05 11.85
N LEU A 107 -5.68 0.98 11.36
CA LEU A 107 -4.74 0.70 10.27
C LEU A 107 -3.67 -0.31 10.69
N TYR A 108 -3.24 -0.31 11.95
CA TYR A 108 -2.28 -1.28 12.45
C TYR A 108 -2.84 -2.71 12.42
N GLU A 109 -4.03 -2.93 12.98
CA GLU A 109 -4.70 -4.24 12.96
C GLU A 109 -5.10 -4.64 11.53
N TYR A 110 -5.51 -3.69 10.69
CA TYR A 110 -5.77 -3.93 9.28
C TYR A 110 -4.53 -4.47 8.55
N VAL A 111 -3.38 -3.80 8.66
CA VAL A 111 -2.13 -4.23 8.00
C VAL A 111 -1.67 -5.61 8.52
N LYS A 112 -1.87 -5.88 9.80
CA LYS A 112 -1.59 -7.18 10.43
C LYS A 112 -2.48 -8.29 9.87
N GLY A 113 -3.76 -8.01 9.64
CA GLY A 113 -4.70 -8.90 8.95
C GLY A 113 -4.29 -9.16 7.50
N VAL A 114 -3.96 -8.11 6.74
CA VAL A 114 -3.44 -8.22 5.36
C VAL A 114 -2.22 -9.13 5.31
N ARG A 115 -1.25 -8.93 6.22
CA ARG A 115 -0.05 -9.77 6.31
C ARG A 115 -0.41 -11.25 6.53
N THR A 116 -1.27 -11.53 7.49
CA THR A 116 -1.56 -12.89 7.93
C THR A 116 -2.40 -13.65 6.90
N TYR A 117 -3.41 -13.00 6.31
CA TYR A 117 -4.41 -13.68 5.49
C TYR A 117 -4.21 -13.50 3.99
N LEU A 118 -3.79 -12.31 3.52
CA LEU A 118 -3.58 -12.05 2.09
C LEU A 118 -2.15 -12.40 1.66
N VAL A 119 -1.16 -11.92 2.42
CA VAL A 119 0.27 -12.19 2.14
C VAL A 119 0.68 -13.58 2.65
N LYS A 120 -0.11 -14.18 3.54
CA LYS A 120 0.13 -15.51 4.13
C LYS A 120 1.46 -15.59 4.91
N GLU A 121 1.82 -14.51 5.61
CA GLU A 121 2.98 -14.44 6.47
C GLU A 121 2.56 -14.41 7.96
N PRO A 122 2.83 -15.47 8.74
CA PRO A 122 2.54 -15.49 10.18
C PRO A 122 3.27 -14.37 10.93
N LEU A 123 2.70 -13.91 12.03
CA LEU A 123 3.29 -12.84 12.85
C LEU A 123 4.63 -13.25 13.49
N ASP A 124 4.86 -14.55 13.69
CA ASP A 124 6.11 -15.09 14.23
C ASP A 124 7.31 -14.80 13.32
N THR A 125 7.08 -14.49 12.04
CA THR A 125 8.12 -14.11 11.08
C THR A 125 8.55 -12.64 11.21
N LEU A 126 7.87 -11.83 12.03
CA LEU A 126 8.17 -10.40 12.18
C LEU A 126 9.57 -10.09 12.71
N PRO A 127 10.14 -10.80 13.70
CA PRO A 127 11.50 -10.55 14.16
C PRO A 127 12.52 -10.70 13.02
N GLN A 128 12.38 -11.77 12.22
CA GLN A 128 13.24 -11.99 11.05
C GLN A 128 13.04 -10.91 9.99
N ALA A 129 11.79 -10.54 9.69
CA ALA A 129 11.50 -9.51 8.71
C ALA A 129 12.08 -8.14 9.12
N ARG A 130 12.02 -7.79 10.41
CA ARG A 130 12.64 -6.56 10.94
C ARG A 130 14.16 -6.58 10.83
N LYS A 131 14.79 -7.74 11.05
CA LYS A 131 16.24 -7.91 10.87
C LYS A 131 16.66 -7.73 9.40
N ASN A 132 15.88 -8.29 8.47
CA ASN A 132 16.12 -8.10 7.04
C ASN A 132 15.96 -6.63 6.63
N TYR A 133 14.99 -5.94 7.23
CA TYR A 133 14.69 -4.54 6.95
C TYR A 133 15.73 -3.53 7.46
N GLN A 134 16.55 -3.91 8.44
CA GLN A 134 17.65 -3.10 8.98
C GLN A 134 18.98 -3.30 8.26
N ARG A 135 19.05 -4.24 7.31
CA ARG A 135 20.22 -4.46 6.44
C ARG A 135 20.15 -3.54 5.24
#